data_AF-S8BUP8-F1
#
_entry.id   AF-S8BUP8-F1
#
_cell.length_a   1.000
_cell.length_b   1.000
_cell.length_c   1.000
_cell.angle_alpha   90.00
_cell.angle_beta   90.00
_cell.angle_gamma   90.00
#
_symmetry.space_group_name_H-M   'P 1'
#
loop_
_entity.id
_entity.type
_entity.pdbx_description
1 polymer ?
#
loop_
_entity_poly.entity_id
_entity_poly.type
_entity_poly.pdbx_seq_one_letter_code
_entity_poly.pdbx_strand_id
1 'polypeptide(L)'
;LHFSRILRASFDDVTLRVLESISLSKDMQMLNGVRSALKEFMRKESVIIFREISEESVDVKLTCADFLITVFAMIGDIESCMALRYEALIMREEKMANHPGLQVSCNEWATFAEQSLENGFPSLVNQVSKDALL
;
A
#
# COMPACT_ATOMS: atom_id res chain seq x y z
N LEU A 1 1.75 -19.23 8.83
CA LEU A 1 3.09 -19.46 9.45
C LEU A 1 4.20 -18.62 8.81
N HIS A 2 4.18 -18.34 7.51
CA HIS A 2 5.17 -17.44 6.88
C HIS A 2 4.81 -15.94 7.06
N PHE A 3 3.51 -15.61 7.04
CA PHE A 3 2.96 -14.26 7.25
C PHE A 3 3.30 -13.64 8.62
N SER A 4 3.30 -14.45 9.69
CA SER A 4 3.64 -13.97 11.04
C SER A 4 5.13 -13.64 11.19
N ARG A 5 6.00 -14.10 10.28
CA ARG A 5 7.44 -13.76 10.28
C ARG A 5 7.73 -12.46 9.53
N ILE A 6 6.96 -12.13 8.49
CA ILE A 6 7.13 -10.89 7.73
C ILE A 6 6.59 -9.71 8.53
N LEU A 7 5.40 -9.85 9.14
CA LEU A 7 4.85 -8.85 10.07
C LEU A 7 5.77 -8.63 11.28
N ARG A 8 6.32 -9.70 11.90
CA ARG A 8 7.28 -9.59 13.01
C ARG A 8 8.62 -8.98 12.61
N ALA A 9 9.02 -9.09 11.34
CA ALA A 9 10.27 -8.54 10.86
C ALA A 9 10.17 -7.05 10.54
N SER A 10 8.97 -6.57 10.18
CA SER A 10 8.76 -5.16 9.83
C SER A 10 8.23 -4.31 10.98
N PHE A 11 7.44 -4.90 11.88
CA PHE A 11 6.97 -4.26 13.11
C PHE A 11 7.11 -5.27 14.23
N ASP A 12 7.92 -4.94 15.23
CA ASP A 12 8.09 -5.83 16.37
C ASP A 12 6.76 -6.02 17.12
N ASP A 13 6.71 -7.07 17.94
CA ASP A 13 5.57 -7.40 18.81
C ASP A 13 5.22 -6.24 19.78
N VAL A 14 6.12 -5.27 19.93
CA VAL A 14 5.93 -4.06 20.72
C VAL A 14 5.14 -3.02 19.92
N THR A 15 5.43 -2.83 18.64
CA THR A 15 4.74 -1.87 17.78
C THR A 15 3.29 -2.27 17.55
N LEU A 16 3.03 -3.56 17.36
CA LEU A 16 1.66 -4.09 17.28
C LEU A 16 0.90 -3.89 18.60
N ARG A 17 1.53 -4.16 19.74
CA ARG A 17 0.92 -3.89 21.06
C ARG A 17 0.72 -2.41 21.33
N VAL A 18 1.60 -1.55 20.85
CA VAL A 18 1.44 -0.10 20.93
C VAL A 18 0.21 0.32 20.12
N LEU A 19 0.06 -0.15 18.88
CA LEU A 19 -1.13 0.09 18.05
C LEU A 19 -2.43 -0.46 18.68
N GLU A 20 -2.40 -1.65 19.27
CA GLU A 20 -3.54 -2.22 20.00
C GLU A 20 -3.89 -1.41 21.26
N SER A 21 -2.88 -1.00 22.04
CA SER A 21 -3.09 -0.20 23.26
C SER A 21 -3.61 1.21 22.96
N ILE A 22 -3.18 1.79 21.85
CA ILE A 22 -3.69 3.05 21.31
C ILE A 22 -5.18 2.89 20.95
N SER A 23 -5.55 1.77 20.31
CA SER A 23 -6.94 1.46 19.93
C SER A 23 -7.88 1.23 21.11
N LEU A 24 -7.35 0.85 22.29
CA LEU A 24 -8.12 0.68 23.54
C LEU A 24 -8.21 1.97 24.39
N SER A 25 -7.54 3.04 23.98
CA SER A 25 -7.58 4.33 24.68
C SER A 25 -8.95 4.99 24.55
N LYS A 26 -9.47 5.49 25.68
CA LYS A 26 -10.73 6.28 25.72
C LYS A 26 -10.56 7.71 25.21
N ASP A 27 -9.32 8.17 25.03
CA ASP A 27 -9.03 9.52 24.53
C ASP A 27 -8.93 9.51 23.00
N MET A 28 -10.08 9.72 22.36
CA MET A 28 -10.21 9.73 20.90
C MET A 28 -9.35 10.83 20.24
N GLN A 29 -9.06 11.95 20.92
CA GLN A 29 -8.23 13.02 20.34
C GLN A 29 -6.76 12.63 20.32
N MET A 30 -6.25 12.04 21.40
CA MET A 30 -4.87 11.55 21.45
C MET A 30 -4.66 10.40 20.45
N LEU A 31 -5.62 9.49 20.34
CA LEU A 31 -5.66 8.41 19.35
C LEU A 31 -5.61 8.94 17.91
N ASN A 32 -6.38 9.98 17.60
CA ASN A 32 -6.36 10.62 16.29
C ASN A 32 -5.01 11.29 16.01
N GLY A 33 -4.42 11.97 16.99
CA GLY A 33 -3.10 12.60 16.87
C GLY A 33 -2.01 11.58 16.57
N VAL A 34 -1.97 10.47 17.31
CA VAL A 34 -0.97 9.41 17.10
C VAL A 34 -1.15 8.75 15.73
N ARG A 35 -2.39 8.47 15.31
CA ARG A 35 -2.66 7.93 13.98
C ARG A 35 -2.22 8.87 12.86
N SER A 36 -2.48 10.17 13.01
CA SER A 36 -2.03 11.17 12.03
C SER A 36 -0.50 11.26 11.95
N ALA A 37 0.20 11.24 13.09
CA ALA A 37 1.66 11.24 13.12
C ALA A 37 2.25 9.98 12.47
N LEU A 38 1.63 8.81 12.72
CA LEU A 38 2.07 7.55 12.12
C LEU A 38 1.85 7.53 10.61
N LYS A 39 0.73 8.08 10.12
CA LYS A 39 0.50 8.26 8.68
C LYS A 39 1.57 9.12 8.05
N GLU A 40 1.87 10.28 8.64
CA GLU A 40 2.91 11.18 8.14
C GLU A 40 4.30 10.50 8.12
N PHE A 41 4.64 9.79 9.19
CA PHE A 41 5.88 9.03 9.28
C PHE A 41 5.95 7.97 8.19
N MET A 42 4.95 7.11 8.07
CA MET A 42 4.94 6.02 7.07
C MET A 42 4.97 6.55 5.63
N ARG A 43 4.31 7.68 5.34
CA ARG A 43 4.38 8.34 4.03
C ARG A 43 5.80 8.81 3.69
N LYS A 44 6.55 9.32 4.67
CA LYS A 44 7.95 9.74 4.47
C LYS A 44 8.86 8.53 4.27
N GLU A 45 8.74 7.54 5.16
CA GLU A 45 9.55 6.32 5.09
C GLU A 45 9.31 5.55 3.80
N SER A 46 8.06 5.45 3.32
CA SER A 46 7.77 4.75 2.06
C SER A 46 8.52 5.37 0.87
N VAL A 47 8.64 6.70 0.81
CA VAL A 47 9.38 7.39 -0.26
C VAL A 47 10.87 7.11 -0.17
N ILE A 48 11.42 7.06 1.04
CA ILE A 48 12.83 6.73 1.27
C ILE A 48 13.10 5.29 0.85
N ILE A 49 12.28 4.35 1.30
CA ILE A 49 12.40 2.93 0.96
C ILE A 49 12.38 2.74 -0.57
N PHE A 50 11.40 3.31 -1.28
CA PHE A 50 11.32 3.18 -2.74
C PHE A 50 12.50 3.83 -3.49
N ARG A 51 13.12 4.86 -2.90
CA ARG A 51 14.36 5.44 -3.42
C ARG A 51 15.54 4.49 -3.22
N GLU A 52 15.64 3.84 -2.06
CA GLU A 52 16.74 2.92 -1.76
C GLU A 52 16.69 1.65 -2.62
N ILE A 53 15.49 1.15 -2.91
CA ILE A 53 15.29 -0.04 -3.75
C ILE A 53 15.10 0.31 -5.24
N SER A 54 15.45 1.52 -5.69
CA SER A 54 15.18 1.97 -7.06
C SER A 54 15.87 1.10 -8.12
N GLU A 55 17.04 0.54 -7.80
CA GLU A 55 17.82 -0.33 -8.70
C GLU A 55 17.54 -1.82 -8.51
N GLU A 56 16.69 -2.18 -7.53
CA GLU A 56 16.33 -3.57 -7.25
C GLU A 56 15.37 -4.14 -8.30
N SER A 57 15.23 -5.48 -8.28
CA SER A 57 14.33 -6.19 -9.19
C SER A 57 12.86 -5.79 -8.97
N VAL A 58 12.03 -5.99 -10.00
CA VAL A 58 10.59 -5.74 -9.89
C VAL A 58 9.94 -6.56 -8.78
N ASP A 59 10.40 -7.79 -8.55
CA ASP A 59 9.88 -8.65 -7.48
C ASP A 59 10.12 -8.07 -6.09
N VAL A 60 11.29 -7.48 -5.86
CA VAL A 60 11.61 -6.79 -4.58
C VAL A 60 10.72 -5.58 -4.39
N LYS A 61 10.53 -4.77 -5.45
CA LYS A 61 9.68 -3.58 -5.42
C LYS A 61 8.22 -3.93 -5.17
N LEU A 62 7.69 -4.96 -5.82
CA LEU A 62 6.32 -5.43 -5.63
C LEU A 62 6.11 -6.01 -4.22
N THR A 63 7.07 -6.79 -3.73
CA THR A 63 7.02 -7.31 -2.35
C THR A 63 7.00 -6.17 -1.32
N CYS A 64 7.80 -5.12 -1.56
CA CYS A 64 7.81 -3.93 -0.73
C CYS A 64 6.49 -3.14 -0.83
N ALA A 65 5.92 -3.03 -2.03
CA ALA A 65 4.63 -2.39 -2.24
C ALA A 65 3.52 -3.10 -1.46
N ASP A 66 3.41 -4.43 -1.57
CA ASP A 66 2.42 -5.25 -0.86
C ASP A 66 2.52 -5.09 0.66
N PHE A 67 3.75 -5.04 1.17
CA PHE A 67 4.00 -4.77 2.57
C PHE A 67 3.45 -3.40 2.98
N LEU A 68 3.87 -2.33 2.29
CA LEU A 68 3.46 -0.97 2.62
C LEU A 68 1.95 -0.73 2.44
N ILE A 69 1.32 -1.35 1.43
CA ILE A 69 -0.14 -1.34 1.24
C ILE A 69 -0.83 -1.88 2.50
N THR A 70 -0.34 -3.00 3.03
CA THR A 70 -0.86 -3.60 4.26
C THR A 70 -0.72 -2.64 5.44
N VAL A 71 0.42 -1.96 5.57
CA VAL A 71 0.65 -0.98 6.64
C VAL A 71 -0.28 0.22 6.53
N PHE A 72 -0.41 0.80 5.34
CA PHE A 72 -1.31 1.92 5.09
C PHE A 72 -2.77 1.56 5.37
N ALA A 73 -3.21 0.36 4.99
CA ALA A 73 -4.53 -0.15 5.35
C ALA A 73 -4.72 -0.25 6.87
N MET A 74 -3.73 -0.80 7.60
CA MET A 74 -3.79 -0.95 9.06
C MET A 74 -3.88 0.39 9.81
N ILE A 75 -3.12 1.40 9.37
CA ILE A 75 -3.15 2.73 10.00
C ILE A 75 -4.30 3.61 9.47
N GLY A 76 -5.13 3.08 8.57
CA GLY A 76 -6.29 3.75 7.98
C GLY A 76 -5.92 4.89 7.02
N ASP A 77 -4.76 4.80 6.36
CA ASP A 77 -4.33 5.71 5.31
C ASP A 77 -4.78 5.21 3.93
N ILE A 78 -6.07 5.41 3.67
CA ILE A 78 -6.72 4.88 2.46
C ILE A 78 -6.09 5.50 1.20
N GLU A 79 -5.75 6.78 1.24
CA GLU A 79 -5.13 7.49 0.11
C GLU A 79 -3.79 6.87 -0.29
N SER A 80 -2.87 6.69 0.67
CA SER A 80 -1.57 6.08 0.40
C SER A 80 -1.69 4.60 0.01
N CYS A 81 -2.65 3.88 0.57
CA CYS A 81 -2.97 2.50 0.17
C CYS A 81 -3.40 2.43 -1.30
N MET A 82 -4.36 3.28 -1.72
CA MET A 82 -4.87 3.29 -3.09
C MET A 82 -3.81 3.74 -4.10
N ALA A 83 -3.03 4.77 -3.76
CA ALA A 83 -1.92 5.21 -4.59
C ALA A 83 -0.91 4.08 -4.82
N LEU A 84 -0.49 3.40 -3.74
CA LEU A 84 0.52 2.35 -3.87
C LEU A 84 0.01 1.09 -4.58
N ARG A 85 -1.28 0.77 -4.45
CA ARG A 85 -1.92 -0.28 -5.25
C ARG A 85 -1.93 0.04 -6.73
N TYR A 86 -2.23 1.28 -7.10
CA TYR A 86 -2.14 1.73 -8.49
C TYR A 86 -0.71 1.61 -9.03
N GLU A 87 0.28 2.13 -8.31
CA GLU A 87 1.70 2.03 -8.69
C GLU A 87 2.16 0.57 -8.86
N ALA A 88 1.69 -0.35 -8.02
CA ALA A 88 1.99 -1.77 -8.14
C ALA A 88 1.41 -2.40 -9.43
N LEU A 89 0.20 -2.00 -9.84
CA LEU A 89 -0.40 -2.44 -11.11
C LEU A 89 0.39 -1.89 -12.31
N ILE A 90 0.80 -0.63 -12.26
CA ILE A 90 1.63 -0.01 -13.31
C ILE A 90 3.00 -0.69 -13.41
N MET A 91 3.70 -0.90 -12.30
CA MET A 91 5.00 -1.59 -12.28
C MET A 91 4.92 -3.00 -12.90
N ARG A 92 3.79 -3.68 -12.68
CA ARG A 92 3.51 -5.01 -13.25
C ARG A 92 3.33 -4.95 -14.77
N GLU A 93 2.52 -4.01 -15.26
CA GLU A 93 2.31 -3.80 -16.70
C GLU A 93 3.61 -3.43 -17.41
N GLU A 94 4.39 -2.49 -16.88
CA GLU A 94 5.67 -2.09 -17.50
C GLU A 94 6.69 -3.22 -17.66
N LYS A 95 6.56 -4.29 -16.86
CA LYS A 95 7.49 -5.44 -16.86
C LYS A 95 6.90 -6.68 -17.51
N MET A 96 5.67 -6.65 -18.01
CA MET A 96 4.99 -7.80 -18.60
C MET A 96 5.76 -8.41 -19.80
N ALA A 97 6.44 -7.56 -20.59
CA ALA A 97 7.18 -7.99 -21.77
C ALA A 97 8.31 -8.98 -21.43
N ASN A 98 8.92 -8.82 -20.25
CA ASN A 98 9.99 -9.69 -19.76
C ASN A 98 9.48 -10.75 -18.76
N HIS A 99 8.31 -10.52 -18.17
CA HIS A 99 7.71 -11.39 -17.16
C HIS A 99 6.19 -11.51 -17.41
N PRO A 100 5.74 -12.41 -18.30
CA PRO A 100 4.32 -12.53 -18.66
C PRO A 100 3.40 -12.81 -17.47
N GLY A 101 3.92 -13.44 -16.40
CA GLY A 101 3.18 -13.68 -15.16
C GLY A 101 2.85 -12.41 -14.37
N LEU A 102 3.40 -11.25 -14.73
CA LEU A 102 3.07 -9.96 -14.13
C LEU A 102 1.91 -9.25 -14.80
N GLN A 103 1.43 -9.72 -15.96
CA GLN A 103 0.31 -9.09 -16.67
C GLN A 103 -0.87 -8.83 -15.72
N VAL A 104 -1.43 -7.61 -15.76
CA VAL A 104 -2.60 -7.25 -14.98
C VAL A 104 -3.84 -7.57 -15.79
N SER A 105 -4.73 -8.36 -15.22
CA SER A 105 -5.97 -8.70 -15.89
C SER A 105 -6.94 -7.51 -15.91
N CYS A 106 -7.83 -7.46 -16.91
CA CYS A 106 -8.94 -6.49 -16.93
C CYS A 106 -9.80 -6.54 -15.65
N ASN A 107 -9.90 -7.70 -15.02
CA ASN A 107 -10.65 -7.86 -13.77
C ASN A 107 -9.94 -7.20 -12.58
N GLU A 108 -8.61 -7.27 -12.51
CA GLU A 108 -7.84 -6.55 -11.49
C GLU A 108 -7.99 -5.02 -11.65
N TRP A 109 -7.93 -4.52 -12.89
CA TRP A 109 -8.17 -3.11 -13.17
C TRP A 109 -9.60 -2.68 -12.81
N ALA A 110 -10.61 -3.45 -13.18
CA ALA A 110 -12.00 -3.18 -12.83
C ALA A 110 -12.22 -3.16 -11.31
N THR A 111 -11.64 -4.14 -10.60
CA THR A 111 -11.72 -4.21 -9.12
C THR A 111 -11.07 -2.98 -8.49
N PHE A 112 -9.91 -2.55 -8.99
CA PHE A 112 -9.24 -1.36 -8.48
C PHE A 112 -10.05 -0.07 -8.75
N ALA A 113 -10.67 0.05 -9.93
CA ALA A 113 -11.54 1.17 -10.28
C ALA A 113 -12.78 1.24 -9.37
N GLU A 114 -13.44 0.12 -9.12
CA GLU A 114 -14.58 0.03 -8.20
C GLU A 114 -14.17 0.45 -6.79
N GLN A 115 -13.08 -0.11 -6.26
CA GLN A 115 -12.56 0.26 -4.94
C GLN A 115 -12.15 1.73 -4.85
N SER A 116 -11.63 2.32 -5.94
CA SER A 116 -11.31 3.75 -5.99
C SER A 116 -12.56 4.61 -5.88
N LEU A 117 -13.65 4.21 -6.54
CA LEU A 117 -14.91 4.92 -6.47
C LEU A 117 -15.54 4.83 -5.07
N GLU A 118 -15.57 3.63 -4.49
CA GLU A 118 -16.11 3.40 -3.14
C GLU A 118 -15.37 4.21 -2.06
N ASN A 119 -14.06 4.40 -2.24
CA ASN A 119 -13.22 5.16 -1.30
C ASN A 119 -13.17 6.66 -1.59
N GLY A 120 -13.96 7.17 -2.56
CA GLY A 120 -14.06 8.60 -2.84
C GLY A 120 -12.95 9.17 -3.72
N PHE A 121 -12.28 8.35 -4.52
CA PHE A 121 -11.21 8.73 -5.45
C PHE A 121 -11.61 8.54 -6.93
N PRO A 122 -12.65 9.25 -7.43
CA PRO A 122 -13.13 9.08 -8.80
C PRO A 122 -12.11 9.55 -9.86
N SER A 123 -11.14 10.41 -9.51
CA SER A 123 -10.06 10.81 -10.40
C SER A 123 -9.15 9.65 -10.80
N LEU A 124 -8.92 8.68 -9.91
CA LEU A 124 -8.13 7.47 -10.18
C LEU A 124 -8.81 6.56 -11.21
N VAL A 125 -10.16 6.52 -11.22
CA VAL A 125 -10.93 5.71 -12.19
C VAL A 125 -10.67 6.14 -13.64
N ASN A 126 -10.58 7.45 -13.88
CA ASN A 126 -10.29 7.98 -15.21
C ASN A 126 -8.86 7.66 -15.67
N GLN A 127 -7.94 7.48 -14.72
CA GLN A 127 -6.55 7.15 -14.99
C GLN A 127 -6.42 5.66 -15.31
N VAL A 128 -6.99 4.80 -14.47
CA VAL A 128 -7.13 3.35 -14.69
C VAL A 128 -7.75 3.03 -16.04
N SER A 129 -8.81 3.74 -16.43
CA SER A 129 -9.48 3.50 -17.72
C SER A 129 -8.61 3.82 -18.93
N LYS A 130 -7.61 4.70 -18.79
CA LYS A 130 -6.64 4.98 -19.85
C LYS A 130 -5.55 3.92 -19.90
N ASP A 131 -5.07 3.50 -18.73
CA ASP A 131 -3.95 2.57 -18.61
C ASP A 131 -4.36 1.12 -18.91
N ALA A 132 -5.61 0.74 -18.60
CA ALA A 132 -6.17 -0.57 -18.95
C ALA A 132 -6.45 -0.77 -20.45
N LEU A 133 -6.28 0.28 -21.27
CA LEU A 133 -6.44 0.26 -22.73
C LEU A 133 -5.11 0.30 -23.50
N LEU A 134 -3.97 0.37 -22.80
CA LEU A 134 -2.62 0.26 -23.36
C LEU A 134 -2.17 -1.20 -23.49
#